data_AF-A0A336N261-F1
#
_entry.id   AF-A0A336N261-F1
#
_cell.length_a   1.000
_cell.length_b   1.000
_cell.length_c   1.000
_cell.angle_alpha   90.00
_cell.angle_beta   90.00
_cell.angle_gamma   90.00
#
_symmetry.space_group_name_H-M   'P 1'
#
loop_
_entity.id
_entity.type
_entity.pdbx_description
1 polymer ?
#
loop_
_entity_poly.entity_id
_entity_poly.type
_entity_poly.pdbx_seq_one_letter_code
_entity_poly.pdbx_strand_id
1 'polypeptide(L)'
;MKNYIYLLSVFVYIPYAYSESCLGEKYNEVITEYLSIMNESYSRVKNISDCQVNSSLNNLVCSNDKLKNEMHLLSIGEIYAYENATHTPVADYSTYNNDFKDWLNNLVKSEKNKDIALRKLCYVIKTKLSDDFGSDFSYTPDIYEVISSKANSNGVVVYNLSSIIYLGKSCDAVVSGYKDIKSIWYNDGDQFVIAQSDKNGKFEEKYRFNHDDKVAKLNCEKPKN
;
A
#
# COMPACT_ATOMS: atom_id res chain seq x y z
N MET A 1 40.05 13.78 41.40
CA MET A 1 39.70 12.92 40.25
C MET A 1 38.47 12.10 40.63
N LYS A 2 37.30 12.42 40.08
CA LYS A 2 36.10 11.58 40.11
C LYS A 2 35.49 11.64 38.71
N ASN A 3 35.80 10.64 37.89
CA ASN A 3 35.18 10.46 36.58
C ASN A 3 33.80 9.85 36.78
N TYR A 4 32.77 10.63 36.48
CA TYR A 4 31.42 10.10 36.30
C TYR A 4 31.32 9.56 34.87
N ILE A 5 31.21 8.24 34.74
CA ILE A 5 30.88 7.59 33.47
C ILE A 5 29.36 7.70 33.32
N TYR A 6 28.90 8.60 32.44
CA TYR A 6 27.53 8.61 31.98
C TYR A 6 27.34 7.45 30.99
N LEU A 7 26.61 6.41 31.42
CA LEU A 7 26.06 5.40 30.52
C LEU A 7 24.96 6.07 29.68
N LEU A 8 25.30 6.45 28.45
CA LEU A 8 24.34 6.78 27.40
C LEU A 8 23.54 5.52 27.06
N SER A 9 22.31 5.44 27.56
CA SER A 9 21.30 4.49 27.09
C SER A 9 20.96 4.86 25.65
N VAL A 10 21.63 4.21 24.69
CA VAL A 10 21.23 4.23 23.28
C VAL A 10 19.89 3.51 23.21
N PHE A 11 18.81 4.26 23.01
CA PHE A 11 17.55 3.69 22.52
C PHE A 11 17.84 3.14 21.13
N VAL A 12 18.13 1.84 21.06
CA VAL A 12 18.11 1.10 19.80
C VAL A 12 16.65 1.09 19.38
N TYR A 13 16.32 1.92 18.37
CA TYR A 13 15.12 1.71 17.58
C TYR A 13 15.20 0.27 17.09
N ILE A 14 14.36 -0.60 17.64
CA ILE A 14 14.15 -1.94 17.11
C ILE A 14 13.48 -1.69 15.76
N PRO A 15 14.12 -1.96 14.60
CA PRO A 15 13.38 -2.01 13.37
C PRO A 15 12.32 -3.09 13.59
N TYR A 16 11.04 -2.71 13.45
CA TYR A 16 9.94 -3.66 13.45
C TYR A 16 10.38 -4.85 12.61
N ALA A 17 10.47 -6.04 13.22
CA ALA A 17 10.69 -7.26 12.48
C ALA A 17 9.55 -7.34 11.48
N TYR A 18 9.83 -7.03 10.22
CA TYR A 18 8.84 -7.08 9.18
C TYR A 18 8.30 -8.50 9.15
N SER A 19 6.99 -8.61 9.36
CA SER A 19 6.24 -9.83 9.15
C SER A 19 6.66 -10.43 7.82
N GLU A 20 7.03 -11.71 7.83
CA GLU A 20 7.35 -12.47 6.63
C GLU A 20 6.20 -12.47 5.61
N SER A 21 4.96 -12.16 6.00
CA SER A 21 3.80 -12.03 5.12
C SER A 21 3.19 -10.63 5.16
N CYS A 22 2.50 -10.23 4.09
CA CYS A 22 1.79 -8.95 4.09
C CYS A 22 0.58 -8.98 5.03
N LEU A 23 -0.20 -10.06 5.02
CA LEU A 23 -1.44 -10.19 5.79
C LEU A 23 -1.20 -10.58 7.26
N GLY A 24 0.02 -10.99 7.63
CA GLY A 24 0.36 -11.49 8.96
C GLY A 24 0.09 -12.99 9.10
N GLU A 25 0.57 -13.60 10.19
CA GLU A 25 0.61 -15.07 10.29
C GLU A 25 -0.75 -15.74 10.36
N LYS A 26 -1.73 -15.07 10.99
CA LYS A 26 -3.10 -15.56 11.15
C LYS A 26 -3.80 -15.82 9.80
N TYR A 27 -3.38 -15.14 8.74
CA TYR A 27 -3.98 -15.26 7.41
C TYR A 27 -3.35 -16.36 6.55
N ASN A 28 -2.25 -16.98 6.99
CA ASN A 28 -1.59 -18.01 6.19
C ASN A 28 -2.47 -19.24 5.98
N GLU A 29 -3.21 -19.66 7.00
CA GLU A 29 -4.17 -20.77 6.89
C GLU A 29 -5.30 -20.42 5.93
N VAL A 30 -5.86 -19.21 6.07
CA VAL A 30 -6.91 -18.69 5.17
C VAL A 30 -6.44 -18.66 3.71
N ILE A 31 -5.24 -18.14 3.44
CA ILE A 31 -4.68 -18.10 2.08
C ILE A 31 -4.52 -19.52 1.53
N THR A 32 -4.02 -20.45 2.34
CA THR A 32 -3.80 -21.83 1.91
C THR A 32 -5.12 -22.53 1.58
N GLU A 33 -6.14 -22.33 2.42
CA GLU A 33 -7.49 -22.84 2.19
C GLU A 33 -8.11 -22.25 0.92
N TYR A 34 -8.06 -20.92 0.75
CA TYR A 34 -8.56 -20.26 -0.45
C TYR A 34 -7.85 -20.74 -1.72
N LEU A 35 -6.52 -20.88 -1.70
CA LEU A 35 -5.79 -21.44 -2.82
C LEU A 35 -6.25 -22.87 -3.14
N SER A 36 -6.50 -23.70 -2.13
CA SER A 36 -7.02 -25.06 -2.34
C SER A 36 -8.41 -25.06 -2.98
N ILE A 37 -9.33 -24.22 -2.49
CA ILE A 37 -10.70 -24.09 -3.03
C ILE A 37 -10.65 -23.57 -4.46
N MET A 38 -9.90 -22.49 -4.69
CA MET A 38 -9.83 -21.84 -5.99
C MET A 38 -9.12 -22.68 -7.04
N ASN A 39 -8.22 -23.58 -6.65
CA ASN A 39 -7.50 -24.46 -7.57
C ASN A 39 -8.44 -25.35 -8.41
N GLU A 40 -9.64 -25.68 -7.91
CA GLU A 40 -10.63 -26.47 -8.68
C GLU A 40 -11.01 -25.79 -10.00
N SER A 41 -11.17 -24.46 -9.97
CA SER A 41 -11.59 -23.67 -11.14
C SER A 41 -10.42 -22.92 -11.80
N TYR A 42 -9.39 -22.57 -11.03
CA TYR A 42 -8.32 -21.64 -11.43
C TYR A 42 -6.91 -22.26 -11.42
N SER A 43 -6.79 -23.59 -11.41
CA SER A 43 -5.48 -24.31 -11.44
C SER A 43 -4.52 -23.90 -12.57
N ARG A 44 -5.05 -23.32 -13.66
CA ARG A 44 -4.24 -22.87 -14.81
C ARG A 44 -3.71 -21.43 -14.66
N VAL A 45 -4.18 -20.68 -13.66
CA VAL A 45 -3.72 -19.32 -13.40
C VAL A 45 -2.29 -19.39 -12.88
N LYS A 46 -1.37 -18.71 -13.57
CA LYS A 46 0.03 -18.62 -13.13
C LYS A 46 0.18 -17.54 -12.07
N ASN A 47 1.13 -17.74 -11.17
CA ASN A 47 1.53 -16.69 -10.24
C ASN A 47 2.15 -15.51 -11.01
N ILE A 48 1.68 -14.29 -10.74
CA ILE A 48 2.21 -13.03 -11.26
C ILE A 48 3.71 -12.91 -10.96
N SER A 49 4.15 -13.41 -9.80
CA SER A 49 5.56 -13.55 -9.46
C SER A 49 6.11 -14.88 -10.00
N ASP A 50 6.91 -14.77 -11.07
CA ASP A 50 7.61 -15.92 -11.68
C ASP A 50 9.06 -15.97 -11.17
N CYS A 51 9.31 -16.82 -10.19
CA CYS A 51 10.62 -16.93 -9.54
C CYS A 51 11.75 -17.48 -10.41
N GLN A 52 11.45 -17.90 -11.65
CA GLN A 52 12.48 -18.25 -12.64
C GLN A 52 12.97 -17.03 -13.44
N VAL A 53 12.27 -15.89 -13.35
CA VAL A 53 12.60 -14.67 -14.07
C VAL A 53 13.22 -13.65 -13.13
N ASN A 54 14.36 -13.07 -13.51
CA ASN A 54 14.97 -11.97 -12.75
C ASN A 54 14.19 -10.67 -12.98
N SER A 55 13.54 -10.15 -11.94
CA SER A 55 12.85 -8.86 -11.96
C SER A 55 12.85 -8.24 -10.56
N SER A 56 12.58 -6.93 -10.46
CA SER A 56 12.51 -6.23 -9.17
C SER A 56 11.43 -6.83 -8.28
N LEU A 57 10.26 -7.15 -8.84
CA LEU A 57 9.17 -7.83 -8.13
C LEU A 57 9.59 -9.22 -7.63
N ASN A 58 10.14 -10.05 -8.50
CA ASN A 58 10.49 -11.43 -8.15
C ASN A 58 11.61 -11.47 -7.10
N ASN A 59 12.61 -10.59 -7.19
CA ASN A 59 13.68 -10.50 -6.19
C ASN A 59 13.16 -10.07 -4.81
N LEU A 60 12.03 -9.37 -4.76
CA LEU A 60 11.38 -8.99 -3.51
C LEU A 60 10.52 -10.13 -2.94
N VAL A 61 9.83 -10.88 -3.80
CA VAL A 61 8.82 -11.88 -3.42
C VAL A 61 9.41 -13.28 -3.20
N CYS A 62 10.29 -13.73 -4.09
CA CYS A 62 10.56 -15.16 -4.28
C CYS A 62 11.36 -15.84 -3.17
N SER A 63 11.97 -15.07 -2.27
CA SER A 63 12.63 -15.61 -1.08
C SER A 63 11.65 -15.96 0.04
N ASN A 64 10.34 -15.73 -0.14
CA ASN A 64 9.35 -15.88 0.90
C ASN A 64 8.10 -16.61 0.39
N ASP A 65 7.85 -17.81 0.90
CA ASP A 65 6.73 -18.64 0.45
C ASP A 65 5.37 -18.07 0.84
N LYS A 66 5.25 -17.39 1.99
CA LYS A 66 3.99 -16.73 2.39
C LYS A 66 3.63 -15.62 1.39
N LEU A 67 4.60 -14.76 1.07
CA LEU A 67 4.41 -13.69 0.09
C LEU A 67 4.17 -14.22 -1.33
N LYS A 68 4.82 -15.34 -1.72
CA LYS A 68 4.53 -16.01 -2.99
C LYS A 68 3.08 -16.52 -3.04
N ASN A 69 2.57 -17.08 -1.95
CA ASN A 69 1.19 -17.56 -1.87
C ASN A 69 0.19 -16.38 -1.94
N GLU A 70 0.46 -15.28 -1.23
CA GLU A 70 -0.33 -14.05 -1.34
C GLU A 70 -0.37 -13.52 -2.78
N MET A 71 0.78 -13.50 -3.47
CA MET A 71 0.88 -13.10 -4.88
C MET A 71 0.15 -14.07 -5.82
N HIS A 72 0.16 -15.38 -5.50
CA HIS A 72 -0.59 -16.36 -6.28
C HIS A 72 -2.09 -16.15 -6.14
N LEU A 73 -2.57 -15.96 -4.90
CA LEU A 73 -3.97 -15.69 -4.62
C LEU A 73 -4.42 -14.39 -5.28
N LEU A 74 -3.58 -13.35 -5.27
CA LEU A 74 -3.82 -12.10 -5.99
C LEU A 74 -3.95 -12.34 -7.51
N SER A 75 -3.15 -13.23 -8.08
CA SER A 75 -3.23 -13.58 -9.51
C SER A 75 -4.57 -14.23 -9.88
N ILE A 76 -5.08 -15.07 -8.97
CA ILE A 76 -6.38 -15.71 -9.09
C ILE A 76 -7.49 -14.67 -8.88
N GLY A 77 -7.36 -13.80 -7.87
CA GLY A 77 -8.31 -12.75 -7.52
C GLY A 77 -8.66 -11.84 -8.70
N GLU A 78 -7.65 -11.35 -9.43
CA GLU A 78 -7.88 -10.46 -10.58
C GLU A 78 -8.70 -11.12 -11.70
N ILE A 79 -8.53 -12.42 -11.94
CA ILE A 79 -9.32 -13.18 -12.93
C ILE A 79 -10.71 -13.48 -12.37
N TYR A 80 -10.77 -13.98 -11.14
CA TYR A 80 -12.03 -14.31 -10.46
C TYR A 80 -12.97 -13.10 -10.38
N ALA A 81 -12.46 -11.94 -9.95
CA ALA A 81 -13.24 -10.71 -9.84
C ALA A 81 -13.77 -10.26 -11.21
N TYR A 82 -12.93 -10.31 -12.26
CA TYR A 82 -13.35 -9.99 -13.62
C TYR A 82 -14.45 -10.93 -14.13
N GLU A 83 -14.25 -12.25 -14.02
CA GLU A 83 -15.20 -13.23 -14.53
C GLU A 83 -16.54 -13.15 -13.79
N ASN A 84 -16.53 -12.89 -12.49
CA ASN A 84 -17.77 -12.67 -11.72
C ASN A 84 -18.46 -11.35 -12.06
N ALA A 85 -17.71 -10.27 -12.23
CA ALA A 85 -18.28 -8.96 -12.56
C ALA A 85 -18.88 -8.91 -13.98
N THR A 86 -18.27 -9.64 -14.91
CA THR A 86 -18.65 -9.61 -16.34
C THR A 86 -19.45 -10.82 -16.79
N HIS A 87 -19.52 -11.88 -15.97
CA HIS A 87 -20.05 -13.19 -16.33
C HIS A 87 -19.42 -13.77 -17.62
N THR A 88 -18.17 -13.40 -17.91
CA THR A 88 -17.45 -13.78 -19.13
C THR A 88 -16.11 -14.42 -18.76
N PRO A 89 -15.83 -15.67 -19.20
CA PRO A 89 -14.53 -16.30 -18.95
C PRO A 89 -13.39 -15.53 -19.61
N VAL A 90 -12.26 -15.40 -18.91
CA VAL A 90 -11.05 -14.86 -19.53
C VAL A 90 -10.53 -15.86 -20.57
N ALA A 91 -10.23 -15.36 -21.78
CA ALA A 91 -9.81 -16.20 -22.90
C ALA A 91 -8.44 -16.87 -22.69
N ASP A 92 -7.48 -16.17 -22.08
CA ASP A 92 -6.14 -16.68 -21.81
C ASP A 92 -5.64 -16.24 -20.42
N TYR A 93 -5.67 -17.16 -19.46
CA TYR A 93 -5.20 -16.93 -18.10
C TYR A 93 -3.68 -16.70 -18.02
N SER A 94 -2.91 -17.11 -19.03
CA SER A 94 -1.45 -17.05 -19.00
C SER A 94 -0.90 -15.64 -19.23
N THR A 95 -1.65 -14.78 -19.91
CA THR A 95 -1.25 -13.41 -20.24
C THR A 95 -2.13 -12.34 -19.62
N TYR A 96 -3.30 -12.70 -19.08
CA TYR A 96 -4.28 -11.75 -18.54
C TYR A 96 -3.68 -10.77 -17.53
N ASN A 97 -2.83 -11.27 -16.62
CA ASN A 97 -2.22 -10.45 -15.58
C ASN A 97 -0.92 -9.74 -15.99
N ASN A 98 -0.53 -9.73 -17.27
CA ASN A 98 0.75 -9.16 -17.69
C ASN A 98 0.86 -7.65 -17.41
N ASP A 99 -0.17 -6.88 -17.70
CA ASP A 99 -0.16 -5.44 -17.45
C ASP A 99 -0.06 -5.13 -15.95
N PHE A 100 -0.76 -5.92 -15.13
CA PHE A 100 -0.69 -5.78 -13.67
C PHE A 100 0.68 -6.18 -13.12
N LYS A 101 1.27 -7.26 -13.65
CA LYS A 101 2.64 -7.68 -13.35
C LYS A 101 3.65 -6.58 -13.67
N ASP A 102 3.54 -5.97 -14.85
CA ASP A 102 4.44 -4.90 -15.27
C ASP A 102 4.29 -3.65 -14.39
N TRP A 103 3.06 -3.31 -14.02
CA TRP A 103 2.78 -2.22 -13.08
C TRP A 103 3.41 -2.49 -11.70
N LEU A 104 3.21 -3.69 -11.13
CA LEU A 104 3.81 -4.08 -9.84
C LEU A 104 5.34 -4.08 -9.89
N ASN A 105 5.92 -4.60 -10.97
CA ASN A 105 7.38 -4.58 -11.14
C ASN A 105 7.91 -3.15 -11.22
N ASN A 106 7.21 -2.24 -11.91
CA ASN A 106 7.59 -0.83 -11.96
C ASN A 106 7.43 -0.14 -10.61
N LEU A 107 6.37 -0.45 -9.85
CA LEU A 107 6.17 0.05 -8.50
C LEU A 107 7.36 -0.31 -7.61
N VAL A 108 7.73 -1.59 -7.54
CA VAL A 108 8.87 -2.08 -6.75
C VAL A 108 10.19 -1.49 -7.26
N LYS A 109 10.40 -1.45 -8.57
CA LYS A 109 11.63 -0.92 -9.19
C LYS A 109 11.84 0.58 -8.92
N SER A 110 10.76 1.33 -8.75
CA SER A 110 10.83 2.78 -8.51
C SER A 110 11.33 3.13 -7.11
N GLU A 111 11.29 2.18 -6.18
CA GLU A 111 11.70 2.36 -4.80
C GLU A 111 13.14 1.92 -4.56
N LYS A 112 13.96 2.82 -4.01
CA LYS A 112 15.35 2.51 -3.63
C LYS A 112 15.46 1.71 -2.34
N ASN A 113 14.51 1.91 -1.43
CA ASN A 113 14.48 1.24 -0.14
C ASN A 113 13.57 0.00 -0.25
N LYS A 114 14.14 -1.17 0.05
CA LYS A 114 13.44 -2.46 -0.03
C LYS A 114 12.21 -2.52 0.90
N ASP A 115 12.30 -1.92 2.08
CA ASP A 115 11.22 -1.92 3.07
C ASP A 115 10.05 -1.04 2.61
N ILE A 116 10.34 0.10 1.96
CA ILE A 116 9.31 0.94 1.33
C ILE A 116 8.67 0.18 0.16
N ALA A 117 9.47 -0.48 -0.67
CA ALA A 117 8.96 -1.29 -1.79
C ALA A 117 8.03 -2.41 -1.30
N LEU A 118 8.42 -3.12 -0.23
CA LEU A 118 7.62 -4.17 0.38
C LEU A 118 6.34 -3.61 1.00
N ARG A 119 6.42 -2.50 1.74
CA ARG A 119 5.26 -1.84 2.33
C ARG A 119 4.22 -1.44 1.27
N LYS A 120 4.69 -0.85 0.16
CA LYS A 120 3.83 -0.51 -0.99
C LYS A 120 3.21 -1.76 -1.63
N LEU A 121 4.00 -2.79 -1.88
CA LEU A 121 3.50 -4.06 -2.42
C LEU A 121 2.44 -4.68 -1.51
N CYS A 122 2.69 -4.71 -0.20
CA CYS A 122 1.75 -5.23 0.78
C CYS A 122 0.45 -4.42 0.85
N TYR A 123 0.52 -3.10 0.71
CA TYR A 123 -0.67 -2.26 0.62
C TYR A 123 -1.51 -2.65 -0.61
N VAL A 124 -0.87 -2.88 -1.78
CA VAL A 124 -1.57 -3.36 -2.97
C VAL A 124 -2.21 -4.73 -2.75
N ILE A 125 -1.45 -5.71 -2.24
CA ILE A 125 -1.94 -7.07 -1.99
C ILE A 125 -3.18 -7.02 -1.10
N LYS A 126 -3.12 -6.29 0.03
CA LYS A 126 -4.25 -6.19 0.97
C LYS A 126 -5.48 -5.55 0.35
N THR A 127 -5.29 -4.41 -0.33
CA THR A 127 -6.41 -3.70 -0.95
C THR A 127 -7.05 -4.55 -2.05
N LYS A 128 -6.25 -5.14 -2.94
CA LYS A 128 -6.79 -5.94 -4.04
C LYS A 128 -7.46 -7.23 -3.58
N LEU A 129 -6.87 -7.96 -2.64
CA LEU A 129 -7.54 -9.14 -2.08
C LEU A 129 -8.85 -8.77 -1.37
N SER A 130 -8.88 -7.62 -0.67
CA SER A 130 -10.12 -7.09 -0.10
C SER A 130 -11.17 -6.76 -1.17
N ASP A 131 -10.76 -6.15 -2.28
CA ASP A 131 -11.67 -5.78 -3.37
C ASP A 131 -12.20 -7.01 -4.13
N ASP A 132 -11.33 -7.99 -4.37
CA ASP A 132 -11.65 -9.18 -5.18
C ASP A 132 -12.44 -10.23 -4.41
N PHE A 133 -12.14 -10.44 -3.13
CA PHE A 133 -12.75 -11.50 -2.30
C PHE A 133 -13.66 -10.97 -1.18
N GLY A 134 -13.51 -9.71 -0.75
CA GLY A 134 -14.27 -9.16 0.36
C GLY A 134 -14.02 -9.90 1.68
N SER A 135 -15.09 -10.17 2.42
CA SER A 135 -15.18 -11.02 3.63
C SER A 135 -13.87 -11.21 4.40
N ASP A 136 -13.21 -12.37 4.20
CA ASP A 136 -12.06 -12.84 4.97
C ASP A 136 -10.80 -11.99 4.72
N PHE A 137 -10.80 -11.16 3.67
CA PHE A 137 -9.72 -10.26 3.30
C PHE A 137 -10.08 -8.78 3.49
N SER A 138 -11.22 -8.46 4.11
CA SER A 138 -11.66 -7.09 4.34
C SER A 138 -10.54 -6.22 4.93
N TYR A 139 -10.18 -5.16 4.22
CA TYR A 139 -9.09 -4.28 4.58
C TYR A 139 -9.49 -2.82 4.54
N THR A 140 -9.41 -2.16 5.70
CA THR A 140 -9.46 -0.69 5.80
C THR A 140 -8.17 -0.23 6.46
N PRO A 141 -7.32 0.55 5.75
CA PRO A 141 -6.04 0.98 6.29
C PRO A 141 -6.22 2.08 7.36
N ASP A 142 -5.58 1.91 8.51
CA ASP A 142 -5.38 3.02 9.46
C ASP A 142 -4.38 4.05 8.90
N ILE A 143 -3.39 3.57 8.14
CA ILE A 143 -2.38 4.37 7.47
C ILE A 143 -2.35 3.95 5.99
N TYR A 144 -2.66 4.91 5.14
CA TYR A 144 -2.68 4.75 3.69
C TYR A 144 -1.26 4.84 3.11
N GLU A 145 -1.10 4.27 1.93
CA GLU A 145 0.15 4.31 1.20
C GLU A 145 0.16 5.39 0.11
N VAL A 146 1.34 5.97 -0.12
CA VAL A 146 1.61 6.77 -1.32
C VAL A 146 2.14 5.85 -2.40
N ILE A 147 1.31 5.51 -3.41
CA ILE A 147 1.76 4.70 -4.54
C ILE A 147 2.79 5.49 -5.35
N SER A 148 2.47 6.72 -5.69
CA SER A 148 3.41 7.66 -6.31
C SER A 148 3.05 9.10 -6.01
N SER A 149 3.99 10.01 -6.24
CA SER A 149 3.81 11.45 -6.00
C SER A 149 4.49 12.29 -7.07
N LYS A 150 3.89 13.45 -7.39
CA LYS A 150 4.44 14.43 -8.34
C LYS A 150 4.36 15.83 -7.75
N ALA A 151 5.52 16.46 -7.57
CA ALA A 151 5.60 17.85 -7.13
C ALA A 151 5.45 18.83 -8.31
N ASN A 152 4.89 20.00 -8.04
CA ASN A 152 4.89 21.15 -8.94
C ASN A 152 5.16 22.45 -8.14
N SER A 153 4.99 23.62 -8.77
CA SER A 153 5.24 24.92 -8.13
C SER A 153 4.33 25.21 -6.94
N ASN A 154 3.14 24.60 -6.89
CA ASN A 154 2.05 24.96 -5.97
C ASN A 154 1.82 23.89 -4.89
N GLY A 155 2.34 22.68 -5.06
CA GLY A 155 2.09 21.58 -4.14
C GLY A 155 2.57 20.23 -4.66
N VAL A 156 1.96 19.16 -4.16
CA VAL A 156 2.23 17.77 -4.54
C VAL A 156 0.91 17.07 -4.86
N VAL A 157 0.85 16.39 -5.99
CA VAL A 157 -0.19 15.42 -6.30
C VAL A 157 0.27 14.06 -5.81
N VAL A 158 -0.50 13.46 -4.92
CA VAL A 158 -0.31 12.13 -4.36
C VAL A 158 -1.31 11.19 -5.03
N TYR A 159 -0.81 10.07 -5.55
CA TYR A 159 -1.61 8.98 -6.08
C TYR A 159 -1.64 7.85 -5.05
N ASN A 160 -2.83 7.53 -4.58
CA ASN A 160 -3.15 6.30 -3.86
C ASN A 160 -3.83 5.33 -4.86
N LEU A 161 -4.10 4.08 -4.46
CA LEU A 161 -4.84 3.12 -5.28
C LEU A 161 -6.24 3.60 -5.63
N SER A 162 -6.97 4.17 -4.67
CA SER A 162 -8.40 4.50 -4.83
C SER A 162 -8.67 6.00 -4.92
N SER A 163 -7.64 6.85 -4.82
CA SER A 163 -7.81 8.30 -4.80
C SER A 163 -6.61 9.07 -5.31
N ILE A 164 -6.89 10.27 -5.81
CA ILE A 164 -5.89 11.29 -6.16
C ILE A 164 -6.05 12.46 -5.20
N ILE A 165 -4.96 12.86 -4.58
CA ILE A 165 -4.95 13.88 -3.55
C ILE A 165 -4.01 15.00 -3.99
N TYR A 166 -4.45 16.24 -3.91
CA TYR A 166 -3.60 17.40 -4.07
C TYR A 166 -3.33 18.04 -2.71
N LEU A 167 -2.05 18.23 -2.39
CA LEU A 167 -1.57 18.87 -1.16
C LEU A 167 -0.89 20.19 -1.54
N GLY A 168 -1.52 21.30 -1.20
CA GLY A 168 -1.03 22.65 -1.52
C GLY A 168 0.03 23.14 -0.54
N LYS A 169 0.92 24.03 -1.01
CA LYS A 169 1.87 24.77 -0.15
C LYS A 169 1.17 25.67 0.87
N SER A 170 -0.08 26.05 0.60
CA SER A 170 -0.97 26.76 1.54
C SER A 170 -1.58 25.84 2.59
N CYS A 171 -1.18 24.57 2.66
CA CYS A 171 -1.67 23.56 3.59
C CYS A 171 -3.15 23.19 3.40
N ASP A 172 -3.75 23.59 2.28
CA ASP A 172 -5.03 23.09 1.80
C ASP A 172 -4.85 21.72 1.13
N ALA A 173 -5.87 20.87 1.25
CA ALA A 173 -5.91 19.57 0.60
C ALA A 173 -7.18 19.44 -0.24
N VAL A 174 -7.05 18.75 -1.37
CA VAL A 174 -8.18 18.35 -2.21
C VAL A 174 -8.10 16.84 -2.43
N VAL A 175 -9.10 16.12 -1.93
CA VAL A 175 -9.22 14.66 -2.12
C VAL A 175 -10.23 14.40 -3.23
N SER A 176 -9.86 13.60 -4.24
CA SER A 176 -10.78 13.21 -5.31
C SER A 176 -12.04 12.56 -4.72
N GLY A 177 -13.23 13.01 -5.14
CA GLY A 177 -14.51 12.55 -4.60
C GLY A 177 -15.06 13.39 -3.43
N TYR A 178 -14.24 14.25 -2.81
CA TYR A 178 -14.63 15.08 -1.67
C TYR A 178 -14.32 16.57 -1.89
N LYS A 179 -14.52 17.06 -3.13
CA LYS A 179 -14.13 18.43 -3.54
C LYS A 179 -14.85 19.54 -2.76
N ASP A 180 -16.06 19.26 -2.29
CA ASP A 180 -16.89 20.23 -1.57
C ASP A 180 -16.57 20.30 -0.06
N ILE A 181 -15.68 19.42 0.42
CA ILE A 181 -15.27 19.38 1.84
C ILE A 181 -13.94 20.11 1.98
N LYS A 182 -13.96 21.21 2.75
CA LYS A 182 -12.73 21.94 3.07
C LYS A 182 -11.79 21.01 3.84
N SER A 183 -10.61 20.81 3.30
CA SER A 183 -9.60 19.94 3.88
C SER A 183 -8.29 20.69 4.03
N ILE A 184 -7.57 20.40 5.11
CA ILE A 184 -6.20 20.84 5.34
C ILE A 184 -5.31 19.62 5.48
N TRP A 185 -4.02 19.82 5.29
CA TRP A 185 -3.03 18.78 5.57
C TRP A 185 -1.85 19.34 6.34
N TYR A 186 -1.16 18.46 7.06
CA TYR A 186 0.07 18.77 7.76
C TYR A 186 0.92 17.51 7.92
N ASN A 187 2.21 17.71 8.18
CA ASN A 187 3.15 16.66 8.54
C ASN A 187 3.22 16.55 10.07
N ASP A 188 3.26 15.33 10.60
CA ASP A 188 3.38 15.07 12.05
C ASP A 188 4.74 14.49 12.48
N GLY A 189 5.72 14.51 11.57
CA GLY A 189 7.08 14.01 11.73
C GLY A 189 7.36 12.84 10.78
N ASP A 190 6.57 11.79 10.90
CA ASP A 190 6.76 10.52 10.17
C ASP A 190 5.69 10.28 9.10
N GLN A 191 4.57 11.00 9.17
CA GLN A 191 3.42 10.84 8.29
C GLN A 191 2.91 12.20 7.84
N PHE A 192 2.01 12.19 6.88
CA PHE A 192 1.16 13.35 6.64
C PHE A 192 -0.31 13.00 6.88
N VAL A 193 -1.03 13.96 7.42
CA VAL A 193 -2.41 13.82 7.87
C VAL A 193 -3.27 14.77 7.06
N ILE A 194 -4.44 14.30 6.64
CA ILE A 194 -5.48 15.13 6.04
C ILE A 194 -6.62 15.23 7.04
N ALA A 195 -6.94 16.47 7.41
CA ALA A 195 -8.08 16.78 8.25
C ALA A 195 -9.17 17.47 7.43
N GLN A 196 -10.41 17.04 7.63
CA GLN A 196 -11.58 17.57 6.92
C GLN A 196 -12.46 18.36 7.89
N SER A 197 -13.04 19.46 7.42
CA SER A 197 -13.98 20.25 8.22
C SER A 197 -15.32 19.53 8.36
N ASP A 198 -15.84 19.46 9.57
CA ASP A 198 -17.24 19.10 9.83
C ASP A 198 -18.20 20.24 9.42
N LYS A 199 -19.50 20.02 9.63
CA LYS A 199 -20.55 21.03 9.35
C LYS A 199 -20.41 22.31 10.20
N ASN A 200 -19.67 22.25 11.31
CA ASN A 200 -19.43 23.37 12.22
C ASN A 200 -18.09 24.08 11.92
N GLY A 201 -17.36 23.65 10.87
CA GLY A 201 -16.06 24.20 10.51
C GLY A 201 -14.89 23.68 11.34
N LYS A 202 -15.11 22.69 12.23
CA LYS A 202 -14.05 22.06 13.02
C LYS A 202 -13.35 21.00 12.19
N PHE A 203 -12.03 21.02 12.15
CA PHE A 203 -11.23 20.01 11.44
C PHE A 203 -11.06 18.74 12.27
N GLU A 204 -11.33 17.59 11.65
CA GLU A 204 -11.06 16.26 12.19
C GLU A 204 -10.12 15.50 11.28
N GLU A 205 -9.12 14.82 11.87
CA GLU A 205 -8.23 13.93 11.13
C GLU A 205 -9.05 12.80 10.50
N LYS A 206 -8.96 12.64 9.17
CA LYS A 206 -9.68 11.59 8.44
C LYS A 206 -8.75 10.57 7.81
N TYR A 207 -7.61 11.03 7.32
CA TYR A 207 -6.67 10.17 6.61
C TYR A 207 -5.26 10.41 7.11
N ARG A 208 -4.51 9.31 7.26
CA ARG A 208 -3.08 9.31 7.56
C ARG A 208 -2.38 8.57 6.44
N PHE A 209 -1.27 9.12 5.99
CA PHE A 209 -0.46 8.53 4.92
C PHE A 209 0.97 8.41 5.37
N ASN A 210 1.61 7.33 4.94
CA ASN A 210 3.04 7.17 5.15
C ASN A 210 3.86 8.29 4.50
N HIS A 211 5.07 8.48 5.03
CA HIS A 211 6.03 9.48 4.56
C HIS A 211 6.24 9.46 3.04
N ASP A 212 6.26 10.66 2.45
CA ASP A 212 6.72 10.92 1.09
C ASP A 212 7.63 12.16 1.10
N ASP A 213 8.84 12.03 0.54
CA ASP A 213 9.85 13.08 0.54
C ASP A 213 9.41 14.37 -0.16
N LYS A 214 8.53 14.28 -1.16
CA LYS A 214 8.04 15.46 -1.88
C LYS A 214 7.02 16.20 -1.04
N VAL A 215 6.14 15.46 -0.35
CA VAL A 215 5.14 16.02 0.57
C VAL A 215 5.83 16.66 1.78
N ALA A 216 6.78 15.96 2.41
CA ALA A 216 7.49 16.44 3.59
C ALA A 216 8.18 17.79 3.35
N LYS A 217 8.69 18.04 2.14
CA LYS A 217 9.33 19.31 1.76
C LYS A 217 8.40 20.52 1.75
N LEU A 218 7.08 20.35 1.75
CA LEU A 218 6.14 21.47 1.80
C LEU A 218 6.02 22.06 3.23
N ASN A 219 6.48 21.36 4.27
CA ASN A 219 6.61 21.84 5.66
C ASN A 219 5.32 22.44 6.27
N CYS A 220 4.16 21.85 6.03
CA CYS A 220 2.91 22.25 6.69
C CYS A 220 2.84 21.70 8.12
N GLU A 221 2.76 22.58 9.12
CA GLU A 221 2.64 22.22 10.54
C GLU A 221 1.18 22.03 10.96
N LYS A 222 0.96 21.21 11.98
CA LYS A 222 -0.36 21.00 12.56
C LYS A 222 -0.92 22.33 13.10
N PRO A 223 -2.15 22.73 12.75
CA PRO A 223 -2.77 23.92 13.31
C PRO A 223 -2.86 23.81 14.83
N LYS A 224 -2.50 24.89 15.52
CA LYS A 224 -2.71 25.00 16.97
C LYS A 224 -4.18 25.33 17.20
N ASN A 225 -4.85 24.50 18.01
CA ASN A 225 -6.22 24.75 18.46
C ASN A 225 -6.30 26.01 19.33
#